data_AF-A0A3C1HB09-F1
#
_entry.id   AF-A0A3C1HB09-F1
#
_cell.length_a   1.000
_cell.length_b   1.000
_cell.length_c   1.000
_cell.angle_alpha   90.00
_cell.angle_beta   90.00
_cell.angle_gamma   90.00
#
_symmetry.space_group_name_H-M   'P 1'
#
loop_
_entity.id
_entity.type
_entity.pdbx_description
1 polymer ?
#
loop_
_entity_poly.entity_id
_entity_poly.type
_entity_poly.pdbx_seq_one_letter_code
_entity_poly.pdbx_strand_id
1 'polypeptide(L)' 'MEKNRLEAFSDGVLAIIITIMVLEMKVPQGTGVSALRPVLPVFLSYLMSFLYVGIYWNNHHHM' A
#
# COMPACT_ATOMS: atom_id res chain seq x y z
N MET A 1 -25.95 9.52 -9.80
CA MET A 1 -25.05 10.56 -10.35
C MET A 1 -24.12 11.15 -9.28
N GLU A 2 -24.57 11.39 -8.03
CA GLU A 2 -23.66 11.79 -6.94
C GLU A 2 -22.72 10.68 -6.44
N LYS A 3 -23.22 9.44 -6.29
CA LYS A 3 -22.42 8.31 -5.77
C LYS A 3 -21.12 8.07 -6.54
N ASN A 4 -21.18 8.05 -7.87
CA ASN A 4 -20.01 7.78 -8.72
C ASN A 4 -18.87 8.80 -8.57
N ARG A 5 -19.17 10.06 -8.20
CA ARG A 5 -18.12 11.07 -7.98
C ARG A 5 -17.37 10.82 -6.67
N LEU A 6 -18.09 10.41 -5.64
CA LEU A 6 -17.51 10.11 -4.33
C LEU A 6 -16.72 8.80 -4.37
N GLU A 7 -17.23 7.77 -5.05
CA GLU A 7 -16.51 6.52 -5.32
C GLU A 7 -15.20 6.78 -6.09
N ALA A 8 -15.26 7.52 -7.21
CA ALA A 8 -14.06 7.85 -7.99
C ALA A 8 -13.03 8.67 -7.19
N PHE A 9 -13.49 9.55 -6.29
CA PHE A 9 -12.60 10.28 -5.40
C PHE A 9 -11.92 9.34 -4.38
N SER A 10 -12.69 8.49 -3.71
CA SER A 10 -12.18 7.51 -2.76
C SER A 10 -11.20 6.52 -3.39
N ASP A 11 -11.49 6.04 -4.61
CA ASP A 11 -10.59 5.18 -5.38
C ASP A 11 -9.25 5.86 -5.64
N GLY A 12 -9.27 7.14 -6.03
CA GLY A 12 -8.06 7.94 -6.23
C GLY A 12 -7.26 8.11 -4.94
N VAL A 13 -7.93 8.40 -3.82
CA VAL A 13 -7.28 8.54 -2.50
C VAL A 13 -6.63 7.22 -2.07
N LEU A 14 -7.34 6.10 -2.21
CA LEU A 14 -6.83 4.78 -1.85
C LEU A 14 -5.63 4.37 -2.72
N ALA A 15 -5.67 4.66 -4.02
CA ALA A 15 -4.54 4.44 -4.92
C ALA A 15 -3.30 5.26 -4.52
N ILE A 16 -3.48 6.53 -4.15
CA ILE A 16 -2.37 7.38 -3.69
C ILE A 16 -1.79 6.87 -2.37
N ILE A 17 -2.63 6.47 -1.40
CA ILE A 17 -2.15 5.91 -0.13
C ILE A 17 -1.30 4.66 -0.39
N ILE A 18 -1.77 3.74 -1.23
CA ILE A 18 -1.03 2.51 -1.59
C ILE A 18 0.35 2.82 -2.16
N THR A 19 0.46 3.83 -3.02
CA THR A 19 1.75 4.22 -3.63
C THR A 19 2.68 4.93 -2.65
N ILE A 20 2.15 5.72 -1.72
CA ILE A 20 2.95 6.38 -0.68
C ILE A 20 3.47 5.37 0.35
N MET A 21 2.68 4.36 0.72
CA MET A 21 3.06 3.38 1.75
C MET A 21 4.38 2.66 1.45
N VAL A 22 4.74 2.47 0.17
CA VAL A 22 5.99 1.78 -0.19
C VAL A 22 7.22 2.67 -0.04
N LEU A 23 7.06 3.99 -0.03
CA LEU A 23 8.17 4.95 -0.04
C LEU A 23 9.02 4.90 1.23
N GLU A 24 8.46 4.40 2.34
CA GLU A 24 9.20 4.21 3.59
C GLU A 24 10.16 3.01 3.54
N MET A 25 10.03 2.15 2.52
CA MET A 25 10.93 1.03 2.28
C MET A 25 12.23 1.51 1.64
N LYS A 26 13.20 1.85 2.49
CA LYS A 26 14.51 2.35 2.06
C LYS A 26 15.32 1.26 1.37
N VAL A 27 16.11 1.68 0.39
CA VAL A 27 17.06 0.80 -0.30
C VAL A 27 18.10 0.29 0.71
N PRO A 28 18.32 -1.04 0.80
CA PRO A 28 19.31 -1.60 1.71
C PRO A 28 20.73 -1.14 1.33
N GLN A 29 21.53 -0.79 2.33
CA GLN A 29 22.93 -0.45 2.13
C GLN A 29 23.76 -1.74 2.06
N GLY A 30 24.03 -2.20 0.84
CA GLY A 30 24.86 -3.39 0.59
C GLY A 30 24.43 -4.14 -0.68
N THR A 31 25.33 -4.97 -1.20
CA THR A 31 25.11 -5.73 -2.45
C THR A 31 24.76 -7.20 -2.23
N GLY A 32 24.91 -7.69 -0.99
CA GLY A 32 24.63 -9.08 -0.63
C GLY A 32 23.19 -9.30 -0.13
N VAL A 33 22.70 -10.53 -0.24
CA VAL A 33 21.36 -10.94 0.23
C VAL A 33 21.18 -10.68 1.74
N SER A 34 22.26 -10.71 2.52
CA SER A 34 22.24 -10.37 3.96
C SER A 34 21.76 -8.95 4.24
N ALA A 35 21.93 -8.02 3.29
CA ALA A 35 21.47 -6.63 3.41
C ALA A 35 19.94 -6.50 3.37
N LEU A 36 19.20 -7.56 2.99
CA LEU A 36 17.74 -7.58 3.02
C LEU A 36 17.17 -7.83 4.43
N ARG A 37 17.93 -8.46 5.34
CA ARG A 37 17.43 -8.79 6.69
C ARG A 37 16.86 -7.59 7.45
N PRO A 38 17.52 -6.41 7.45
CA PRO A 38 16.99 -5.23 8.14
C PRO A 38 15.74 -4.64 7.48
N VAL A 39 15.54 -4.85 6.17
CA VAL A 39 14.39 -4.31 5.41
C VAL A 39 13.15 -5.22 5.56
N LEU A 40 13.36 -6.49 5.89
CA LEU A 40 12.30 -7.50 5.96
C LEU A 40 11.13 -7.11 6.89
N PRO A 41 11.33 -6.56 8.11
CA PRO A 41 10.22 -6.15 8.97
C PRO A 41 9.37 -5.02 8.35
N VAL A 42 10.00 -4.06 7.66
CA VAL A 42 9.32 -2.97 6.96
C VAL A 42 8.55 -3.51 5.77
N PHE A 43 9.16 -4.42 4.99
CA PHE A 43 8.51 -5.09 3.89
C PHE A 43 7.26 -5.87 4.32
N LEU A 44 7.34 -6.64 5.42
CA LEU A 44 6.19 -7.38 5.95
C LEU A 44 5.08 -6.44 6.44
N SER A 45 5.45 -5.34 7.08
CA SER A 45 4.49 -4.32 7.52
C SER A 45 3.79 -3.66 6.33
N TYR A 46 4.54 -3.33 5.27
CA TYR A 46 4.00 -2.85 4.01
C TYR A 46 3.04 -3.87 3.39
N LEU A 47 3.44 -5.14 3.29
CA LEU A 47 2.62 -6.19 2.68
C LEU A 47 1.29 -6.37 3.42
N MET A 48 1.32 -6.42 4.75
CA MET A 48 0.10 -6.53 5.56
C MET A 48 -0.80 -5.30 5.39
N SER A 49 -0.21 -4.10 5.36
CA SER A 49 -0.95 -2.85 5.15
C SER A 49 -1.57 -2.79 3.75
N PHE A 50 -0.82 -3.19 2.73
CA PHE A 50 -1.28 -3.28 1.34
C PHE A 50 -2.48 -4.21 1.21
N LEU A 51 -2.40 -5.42 1.77
CA LEU A 51 -3.49 -6.39 1.76
C LEU A 51 -4.72 -5.82 2.48
N TYR A 52 -4.53 -5.23 3.67
CA TYR A 52 -5.62 -4.65 4.43
C TYR A 52 -6.33 -3.52 3.68
N VAL A 53 -5.58 -2.56 3.12
CA VAL A 53 -6.14 -1.46 2.34
C VAL A 53 -6.79 -1.97 1.05
N GLY A 54 -6.22 -2.98 0.40
CA GLY A 54 -6.79 -3.61 -0.79
C GLY A 54 -8.12 -4.31 -0.50
N ILE A 55 -8.23 -5.03 0.62
CA ILE A 55 -9.49 -5.63 1.07
C ILE A 55 -10.50 -4.54 1.39
N TYR A 56 -10.08 -3.48 2.09
CA TYR A 56 -10.94 -2.34 2.39
C TYR A 56 -11.47 -1.68 1.11
N TRP A 57 -10.60 -1.43 0.13
CA TRP A 57 -11.01 -0.89 -1.18
C TRP A 57 -11.98 -1.82 -1.89
N ASN A 58 -11.70 -3.13 -1.93
CA ASN A 58 -12.59 -4.10 -2.57
C ASN A 58 -13.99 -4.06 -1.94
N ASN A 59 -14.06 -4.03 -0.61
CA ASN A 59 -15.31 -3.87 0.12
C ASN A 59 -15.98 -2.53 -0.18
N HIS A 60 -15.23 -1.42 -0.23
CA HIS A 60 -15.75 -0.09 -0.54
C HIS A 60 -16.32 0.02 -1.96
N HIS A 61 -15.64 -0.56 -2.96
CA HIS A 61 -15.99 -0.46 -4.37
C HIS A 61 -17.17 -1.36 -4.76
N HIS A 62 -17.44 -2.44 -3.99
CA HIS A 62 -18.57 -3.34 -4.22
C HIS A 62 -19.83 -2.97 -3.40
N MET A 63 -19.77 -1.99 -2.49
CA MET A 63 -20.90 -1.51 -1.67
C MET A 63 -21.64 -0.34 -2.33
#